data_AF-A0A959TKB9-F1
#
_entry.id   AF-A0A959TKB9-F1
#
_cell.length_a   1.000
_cell.length_b   1.000
_cell.length_c   1.000
_cell.angle_alpha   90.00
_cell.angle_beta   90.00
_cell.angle_gamma   90.00
#
_symmetry.space_group_name_H-M   'P 1'
#
loop_
_entity.id
_entity.type
_entity.pdbx_description
1 polymer ?
#
loop_
_entity_poly.entity_id
_entity_poly.type
_entity_poly.pdbx_seq_one_letter_code
_entity_poly.pdbx_strand_id
1 'polypeptide(L)' 'MRIRDIAEFLEGRAPRSLQESYDNVGLQVGDPDAEVQRALVCLDCTEAVVEEAAAKGCGLIISHHPVIFKGLKALTGTD' A
#
# COMPACT_ATOMS: atom_id res chain seq x y z
N MET A 1 8.14 -1.86 13.83
CA MET A 1 8.35 -2.88 12.77
C MET A 1 8.49 -2.12 11.47
N ARG A 2 9.43 -2.47 10.60
CA ARG A 2 9.61 -1.75 9.33
C ARG A 2 8.58 -2.24 8.32
N ILE A 3 8.21 -1.38 7.37
CA ILE A 3 7.28 -1.75 6.30
C ILE A 3 7.76 -3.00 5.54
N ARG A 4 9.06 -3.13 5.29
CA ARG A 4 9.64 -4.33 4.65
C ARG A 4 9.35 -5.62 5.41
N ASP A 5 9.43 -5.59 6.75
CA ASP A 5 9.25 -6.79 7.57
C ASP A 5 7.79 -7.28 7.46
N ILE A 6 6.84 -6.33 7.37
CA ILE A 6 5.41 -6.60 7.15
C ILE A 6 5.18 -7.12 5.73
N ALA A 7 5.79 -6.48 4.72
CA ALA A 7 5.66 -6.89 3.33
C ALA A 7 6.20 -8.31 3.11
N GLU A 8 7.39 -8.63 3.65
CA GLU A 8 7.99 -9.97 3.59
C GLU A 8 7.09 -11.03 4.24
N PHE A 9 6.45 -10.70 5.38
CA PHE A 9 5.49 -11.60 6.02
C PHE A 9 4.24 -11.85 5.14
N LEU A 10 3.70 -10.80 4.54
CA LEU A 10 2.54 -10.91 3.64
C LEU A 10 2.88 -11.69 2.37
N GLU A 11 4.01 -11.38 1.73
CA GLU A 11 4.48 -12.05 0.52
C GLU A 11 4.86 -13.51 0.78
N GLY A 12 5.29 -13.87 2.00
CA GLY A 12 5.48 -15.27 2.39
C GLY A 12 4.17 -16.08 2.43
N ARG A 13 3.01 -15.43 2.58
CA ARG A 13 1.68 -16.05 2.59
C ARG A 13 0.94 -15.89 1.26
N ALA A 14 1.20 -14.80 0.55
CA ALA A 14 0.65 -14.48 -0.75
C ALA A 14 1.80 -14.07 -1.69
N PRO A 15 2.54 -15.04 -2.26
CA PRO A 15 3.71 -14.76 -3.08
C PRO A 15 3.38 -13.88 -4.29
N ARG A 16 4.25 -12.91 -4.59
CA ARG A 16 4.11 -12.03 -5.76
C ARG A 16 4.10 -12.79 -7.09
N SER A 17 4.63 -14.01 -7.12
CA SER A 17 4.60 -14.88 -8.32
C SER A 17 3.21 -15.37 -8.68
N LEU A 18 2.23 -15.22 -7.78
CA LEU A 18 0.82 -15.55 -8.04
C LEU A 18 0.06 -14.39 -8.71
N GLN A 19 0.64 -13.21 -8.79
CA GLN A 19 0.01 -12.07 -9.45
C GLN A 19 -0.12 -12.34 -10.95
N GLU A 20 -1.20 -11.85 -11.56
CA GLU A 20 -1.36 -11.93 -13.01
C GLU A 20 -0.46 -10.92 -13.73
N SER A 21 -0.23 -11.08 -15.03
CA SER A 21 0.68 -10.20 -15.78
C SER A 21 0.24 -8.73 -15.84
N TYR A 22 -1.02 -8.46 -15.51
CA TYR A 22 -1.61 -7.12 -15.47
C TYR A 22 -1.63 -6.50 -14.07
N ASP A 23 -1.30 -7.27 -13.03
CA ASP A 23 -1.27 -6.77 -11.66
C ASP A 23 -0.05 -5.88 -11.40
N ASN A 24 -0.16 -5.05 -10.37
CA ASN A 24 0.93 -4.24 -9.85
C ASN A 24 0.96 -4.32 -8.32
N VAL A 25 1.43 -5.46 -7.77
CA VAL A 25 1.40 -5.72 -6.32
C VAL A 25 2.67 -5.30 -5.58
N GLY A 26 2.55 -5.18 -4.26
CA GLY A 26 3.62 -4.81 -3.32
C GLY A 26 3.65 -3.32 -3.00
N LEU A 27 4.76 -2.83 -2.43
CA LEU A 27 4.84 -1.44 -1.97
C LEU A 27 4.71 -0.45 -3.13
N GLN A 28 3.60 0.29 -3.17
CA GLN A 28 3.31 1.26 -4.22
C GLN A 28 3.91 2.64 -3.94
N VAL A 29 3.81 3.12 -2.70
CA VAL A 29 4.26 4.44 -2.25
C VAL A 29 4.75 4.33 -0.81
N GLY A 30 5.86 4.99 -0.49
CA GLY A 30 6.43 5.05 0.85
C GLY A 30 7.88 4.56 0.91
N ASP A 31 8.40 4.44 2.13
CA ASP A 31 9.76 3.98 2.41
C ASP A 31 9.72 2.59 3.06
N PRO A 32 10.31 1.54 2.46
CA PRO A 32 10.31 0.19 3.03
C PRO A 32 11.00 0.10 4.40
N ASP A 33 11.92 1.01 4.73
CA ASP A 33 12.64 1.03 6.00
C ASP A 33 11.93 1.90 7.07
N ALA A 34 10.82 2.56 6.73
CA ALA A 34 10.04 3.32 7.70
C ALA A 34 9.44 2.43 8.78
N GLU A 35 9.53 2.89 10.03
CA GLU A 35 8.91 2.21 11.17
C GLU A 35 7.42 2.57 11.29
N VAL A 36 6.58 1.55 11.43
CA VAL A 36 5.14 1.72 11.63
C VAL A 36 4.67 0.95 12.86
N GLN A 37 3.66 1.52 13.53
CA GLN A 37 3.02 0.93 14.72
C GLN A 37 1.60 0.43 14.44
N ARG A 38 0.95 0.96 13.40
CA ARG A 38 -0.43 0.66 13.05
C ARG A 38 -0.58 0.62 11.54
N ALA A 39 -1.33 -0.37 11.07
CA ALA A 39 -1.71 -0.52 9.67
C ALA A 39 -3.24 -0.52 9.54
N LEU A 40 -3.74 0.02 8.44
CA LEU A 40 -5.15 -0.07 8.04
C LEU A 40 -5.25 -1.04 6.85
N VAL A 41 -6.24 -1.95 6.88
CA VAL A 41 -6.50 -2.88 5.79
C VAL A 41 -7.79 -2.47 5.09
N CYS A 42 -7.77 -2.38 3.76
CA CYS A 42 -8.94 -2.00 2.97
C CYS A 42 -9.02 -2.76 1.63
N LEU A 43 -10.16 -2.64 0.96
CA LEU A 43 -10.29 -3.08 -0.43
C LEU A 43 -9.66 -2.05 -1.37
N ASP A 44 -10.19 -0.82 -1.34
CA ASP A 44 -9.74 0.33 -2.11
C ASP A 44 -9.10 1.39 -1.21
N CYS A 45 -8.01 2.01 -1.68
CA CYS A 45 -7.38 3.13 -1.00
C CYS A 45 -7.92 4.45 -1.59
N THR A 46 -9.13 4.83 -1.16
CA THR A 46 -9.77 6.10 -1.50
C THR A 46 -9.27 7.23 -0.60
N GLU A 47 -9.56 8.47 -0.95
CA GLU A 47 -9.24 9.64 -0.11
C GLU A 47 -9.78 9.51 1.32
N ALA A 48 -11.04 9.09 1.47
CA ALA A 48 -11.65 8.85 2.79
C ALA A 48 -10.89 7.78 3.61
N VAL A 49 -10.31 6.77 2.96
CA VAL A 49 -9.49 5.74 3.64
C VAL A 49 -8.15 6.32 4.06
N VAL A 50 -7.56 7.20 3.25
CA VAL A 50 -6.33 7.92 3.62
C VAL A 50 -6.59 8.84 4.81
N GLU A 51 -7.70 9.57 4.83
CA GLU A 51 -8.12 10.39 5.96
C GLU A 51 -8.38 9.54 7.22
N GLU A 52 -9.04 8.39 7.07
CA GLU A 52 -9.27 7.44 8.17
C GLU A 52 -7.94 6.93 8.74
N ALA A 53 -7.00 6.55 7.88
CA ALA A 53 -5.68 6.10 8.27
C ALA A 53 -4.94 7.21 9.04
N ALA A 54 -4.97 8.45 8.54
CA ALA A 54 -4.36 9.60 9.19
C ALA A 54 -4.99 9.89 10.56
N ALA A 55 -6.32 9.94 10.64
CA ALA A 55 -7.06 10.17 11.89
C ALA A 55 -6.79 9.07 12.93
N LYS A 56 -6.58 7.84 12.47
CA LYS A 56 -6.18 6.71 13.31
C LYS A 56 -4.68 6.60 13.52
N GLY A 57 -3.83 7.49 13.00
CA GLY A 57 -2.37 7.39 13.15
C GLY A 57 -1.80 6.08 12.58
N CYS A 58 -2.38 5.56 11.51
CA CYS A 58 -1.86 4.43 10.74
C CYS A 58 -0.67 4.89 9.89
N GLY A 59 0.48 4.25 10.06
CA GLY A 59 1.68 4.51 9.25
C GLY A 59 1.74 3.66 7.98
N LEU A 60 0.77 2.77 7.77
CA LEU A 60 0.70 1.86 6.63
C LEU A 60 -0.76 1.62 6.22
N ILE A 61 -1.04 1.60 4.93
CA ILE A 61 -2.30 1.11 4.36
C ILE A 61 -1.98 -0.12 3.51
N ILE A 62 -2.75 -1.20 3.70
CA ILE A 62 -2.67 -2.44 2.93
C ILE A 62 -4.00 -2.57 2.18
N SER A 63 -3.98 -2.28 0.88
CA SER A 63 -5.16 -2.39 0.02
C SER A 63 -5.11 -3.65 -0.85
N HIS A 64 -6.28 -4.19 -1.20
CA HIS A 64 -6.38 -5.25 -2.21
C HIS A 64 -6.15 -4.69 -3.61
N HIS A 65 -6.86 -3.61 -3.96
CA HIS A 65 -6.67 -2.95 -5.25
C HIS A 65 -5.46 -2.00 -5.18
N PRO A 66 -4.53 -2.05 -6.15
CA PRO A 66 -3.36 -1.19 -6.15
C PRO A 66 -3.74 0.26 -6.48
N VAL A 67 -3.23 1.20 -5.68
CA VAL A 67 -3.42 2.65 -5.91
C VAL A 67 -2.90 3.05 -7.29
N ILE A 68 -1.72 2.56 -7.66
CA ILE A 68 -1.11 2.77 -8.97
C ILE A 68 -1.33 1.48 -9.76
N PHE A 69 -2.41 1.39 -10.53
CA PHE A 69 -2.64 0.19 -11.35
C PHE A 69 -1.87 0.22 -12.68
N LYS A 70 -1.71 1.42 -13.26
CA LYS A 70 -0.92 1.67 -14.48
C LYS A 70 0.05 2.80 -14.22
N GLY A 71 1.14 2.86 -14.99
CA GLY A 71 2.16 3.91 -14.88
C GLY A 71 1.55 5.32 -14.96
N LEU A 72 1.90 6.17 -14.00
CA LEU A 72 1.47 7.56 -13.95
C LEU A 72 2.16 8.38 -15.05
N LYS A 73 1.39 9.15 -15.80
CA LYS A 73 1.94 10.13 -16.78
C LYS A 73 2.31 11.45 -16.13
N ALA A 74 1.58 11.84 -15.08
CA ALA A 74 1.80 13.04 -14.29
C ALA A 74 1.20 12.83 -12.88
N LEU A 75 1.76 13.51 -11.88
CA LEU A 75 1.24 13.59 -10.51
C LEU A 75 1.37 15.05 -10.06
N THR A 76 0.26 15.78 -10.07
CA THR A 76 0.29 17.26 -10.03
C THR A 76 -0.19 17.86 -8.72
N GLY A 77 -0.83 17.07 -7.83
CA GLY A 77 -1.34 17.57 -6.55
C GLY A 77 -2.36 18.71 -6.66
N THR A 78 -2.93 18.90 -7.85
CA THR A 78 -4.00 19.85 -8.11
C THR A 78 -5.32 19.12 -7.95
N ASP A 79 -6.17 19.61 -7.03
CA ASP A 79 -7.58 19.23 -6.95
C ASP A 79 -8.36 19.75 -8.17
#